data_AF-A0A842P1L7-F1
#
_entry.id   AF-A0A842P1L7-F1
#
_cell.length_a   1.000
_cell.length_b   1.000
_cell.length_c   1.000
_cell.angle_alpha   90.00
_cell.angle_beta   90.00
_cell.angle_gamma   90.00
#
_symmetry.space_group_name_H-M   'P 1'
#
loop_
_entity.id
_entity.type
_entity.pdbx_description
1 polymer ?
#
loop_
_entity_poly.entity_id
_entity_poly.type
_entity_poly.pdbx_seq_one_letter_code
_entity_poly.pdbx_strand_id
1 'polypeptide(L)' 'MSRTRIVWYGGAKKLPKHDLMLHAVPGVGNVGKLVTDSLVNTHDSDLVARLLHPDLPPHATLNENGILTPPSLDI' A
#
# COMPACT_ATOMS: atom_id res chain seq x y z
N MET A 1 -4.79 -11.92 19.09
CA MET A 1 -3.48 -11.52 18.53
C MET A 1 -3.68 -11.15 17.07
N SER A 2 -3.27 -9.94 16.68
CA SER A 2 -3.35 -9.51 15.27
C SER A 2 -2.44 -10.37 14.41
N ARG A 3 -2.94 -10.91 13.29
CA ARG A 3 -2.16 -11.69 12.30
C ARG A 3 -1.60 -10.80 11.19
N THR A 4 -1.54 -9.49 11.41
CA THR A 4 -0.99 -8.54 10.45
C THR A 4 0.47 -8.84 10.17
N ARG A 5 0.84 -8.84 8.89
CA ARG A 5 2.23 -8.98 8.45
C ARG A 5 2.63 -7.76 7.65
N ILE A 6 3.81 -7.23 7.95
CA ILE A 6 4.45 -6.17 7.16
C ILE A 6 5.57 -6.81 6.36
N VAL A 7 5.52 -6.67 5.05
CA VAL A 7 6.57 -7.08 4.12
C VAL A 7 7.34 -5.82 3.74
N TRP A 8 8.63 -5.76 4.06
CA TRP A 8 9.48 -4.61 3.74
C TRP A 8 10.20 -4.81 2.41
N TYR A 9 10.40 -3.72 1.68
CA TYR A 9 11.09 -3.67 0.39
C TYR A 9 12.32 -2.75 0.46
N GLY A 10 13.18 -2.77 -0.56
CA GLY A 10 14.30 -1.83 -0.68
C GLY A 10 15.33 -1.88 0.46
N GLY A 11 15.42 -3.00 1.19
CA GLY A 11 16.28 -3.12 2.39
C GLY A 11 15.75 -2.40 3.63
N ALA A 12 14.56 -1.80 3.56
CA ALA A 12 13.90 -1.18 4.70
C ALA A 12 13.58 -2.22 5.79
N LYS A 13 13.58 -1.77 7.04
CA LYS A 13 13.14 -2.57 8.21
C LYS A 13 12.16 -1.81 9.11
N LYS A 14 11.93 -0.54 8.78
CA LYS A 14 11.07 0.42 9.46
C LYS A 14 10.77 1.55 8.49
N LEU A 15 9.72 2.32 8.76
CA LEU A 15 9.48 3.55 8.02
C LEU A 15 10.67 4.51 8.20
N PRO A 16 11.08 5.22 7.15
CA PRO A 16 12.09 6.27 7.26
C PRO A 16 11.59 7.40 8.17
N LYS A 17 12.51 8.26 8.62
CA LYS A 17 12.12 9.49 9.33
C LYS A 17 11.31 10.35 8.37
N HIS A 18 10.12 10.78 8.79
CA HIS A 18 9.19 11.56 7.99
C HIS A 18 8.51 12.61 8.87
N ASP A 19 8.15 13.74 8.27
CA ASP A 19 7.40 14.81 8.94
C ASP A 19 5.88 14.68 8.72
N LEU A 20 5.47 14.00 7.65
CA LEU A 20 4.08 13.82 7.26
C LEU A 20 3.85 12.43 6.65
N MET A 21 2.69 11.83 6.95
CA MET A 21 2.19 10.62 6.29
C MET A 21 0.82 10.94 5.68
N LEU A 22 0.69 10.72 4.38
CA LEU A 22 -0.58 10.81 3.66
C LEU A 22 -1.13 9.40 3.45
N HIS A 23 -2.36 9.16 3.86
CA HIS A 23 -2.98 7.84 3.75
C HIS A 23 -4.41 7.97 3.22
N ALA A 24 -4.70 7.21 2.17
CA ALA A 24 -6.05 7.07 1.64
C ALA A 24 -6.30 5.64 1.16
N VAL A 25 -7.49 5.15 1.47
CA VAL A 25 -8.03 3.88 0.99
C VAL A 25 -9.21 4.16 0.06
N PRO A 26 -9.65 3.19 -0.76
CA PRO A 26 -10.88 3.30 -1.53
C PRO A 26 -12.07 3.70 -0.64
N GLY A 27 -12.91 4.61 -1.13
CA GLY A 27 -14.00 5.21 -0.36
C GLY A 27 -14.99 5.94 -1.27
N VAL A 28 -15.87 6.77 -0.70
CA VAL A 28 -16.89 7.50 -1.48
C VAL A 28 -16.23 8.36 -2.56
N GLY A 29 -16.56 8.09 -3.83
CA GLY A 29 -16.02 8.82 -4.99
C GLY A 29 -14.51 8.64 -5.22
N ASN A 30 -13.82 7.76 -4.46
CA ASN A 30 -12.38 7.51 -4.54
C ASN A 30 -11.48 8.76 -4.46
N VAL A 31 -11.99 9.89 -3.96
CA VAL A 31 -11.29 11.18 -4.04
C VAL A 31 -9.93 11.12 -3.36
N GLY A 32 -9.88 10.66 -2.10
CA GLY A 32 -8.62 10.55 -1.37
C GLY A 32 -7.62 9.62 -2.05
N LYS A 33 -8.09 8.46 -2.54
CA LYS A 33 -7.25 7.47 -3.20
C LYS A 33 -6.68 8.00 -4.51
N LEU A 34 -7.49 8.68 -5.32
CA LEU A 34 -7.04 9.32 -6.55
C LEU A 34 -5.99 10.41 -6.29
N VAL A 35 -6.15 11.20 -5.23
CA VAL A 35 -5.15 12.21 -4.83
C VAL A 35 -3.84 11.55 -4.44
N THR A 36 -3.87 10.54 -3.55
CA THR A 36 -2.64 9.86 -3.11
C THR A 36 -1.96 9.10 -4.24
N ASP A 37 -2.72 8.41 -5.09
CA ASP A 37 -2.17 7.66 -6.24
C ASP A 37 -1.55 8.60 -7.26
N SER A 38 -2.17 9.76 -7.51
CA SER A 38 -1.60 10.79 -8.39
C SER A 38 -0.28 11.32 -7.84
N LEU A 39 -0.16 11.55 -6.53
CA LEU A 39 1.10 12.00 -5.92
C LEU A 39 2.21 10.95 -6.09
N VAL A 40 1.92 9.68 -5.78
CA VAL A 40 2.86 8.56 -5.93
C VAL A 40 3.30 8.39 -7.39
N ASN A 41 2.37 8.49 -8.34
CA ASN A 41 2.67 8.29 -9.77
C ASN A 41 3.37 9.49 -10.43
N THR A 42 3.35 10.67 -9.81
CA THR A 42 3.96 11.90 -10.38
C THR A 42 5.30 12.26 -9.75
N HIS A 43 5.67 11.64 -8.63
CA HIS A 43 6.94 11.85 -7.94
C HIS A 43 7.74 10.56 -7.89
N ASP A 44 9.06 10.65 -7.80
CA ASP A 44 9.93 9.49 -7.63
C ASP A 44 9.67 8.84 -6.28
N SER A 45 8.84 7.80 -6.29
CA SER A 45 8.30 7.14 -5.10
C SER A 45 8.64 5.66 -5.16
N ASP A 46 9.27 5.17 -4.08
CA ASP A 46 9.58 3.76 -3.92
C ASP A 46 8.57 3.09 -2.99
N LEU A 47 8.12 1.88 -3.35
CA LEU A 47 7.39 1.01 -2.43
C LEU A 47 8.33 0.60 -1.29
N VAL A 48 8.05 1.02 -0.05
CA VAL A 48 8.87 0.71 1.13
C VAL A 48 8.32 -0.46 1.92
N ALA A 49 7.00 -0.64 1.95
CA ALA A 49 6.37 -1.74 2.66
C ALA A 49 4.99 -2.11 2.11
N ARG A 50 4.58 -3.34 2.39
CA ARG A 50 3.22 -3.84 2.15
C ARG A 50 2.65 -4.43 3.42
N LEU A 51 1.47 -3.96 3.80
CA LEU A 51 0.73 -4.46 4.95
C LEU A 51 -0.33 -5.48 4.49
N LEU A 52 -0.22 -6.69 5.01
CA LEU A 52 -1.13 -7.80 4.81
C LEU A 52 -1.93 -8.00 6.09
N HIS A 53 -3.24 -7.76 6.04
CA HIS A 53 -4.14 -7.91 7.20
C HIS A 53 -5.21 -8.96 6.90
N PRO A 54 -5.51 -9.89 7.82
CA PRO A 54 -6.54 -10.92 7.61
C PRO A 54 -7.94 -10.36 7.36
N ASP A 55 -8.22 -9.16 7.88
CA ASP A 55 -9.53 -8.50 7.72
C ASP A 55 -9.66 -7.70 6.42
N LEU A 56 -8.60 -7.64 5.58
CA LEU A 56 -8.78 -7.15 4.22
C LEU A 56 -9.65 -8.15 3.43
N PRO A 57 -10.45 -7.67 2.47
CA PRO A 57 -11.29 -8.54 1.66
C PRO A 57 -10.50 -9.72 1.07
N PRO A 58 -10.95 -10.98 1.24
CA PRO A 58 -10.12 -12.17 0.98
C PRO A 58 -10.06 -12.55 -0.51
N HIS A 59 -9.80 -11.59 -1.39
CA HIS A 59 -9.67 -11.81 -2.83
C HIS A 59 -8.31 -11.34 -3.33
N ALA A 60 -7.69 -12.14 -4.20
CA ALA A 60 -6.48 -11.75 -4.91
C ALA A 60 -6.82 -10.92 -6.16
N THR A 61 -5.96 -9.99 -6.51
CA THR A 61 -6.06 -9.19 -7.74
C THR A 61 -4.92 -9.53 -8.69
N LEU A 62 -5.22 -9.58 -10.00
CA LEU A 62 -4.18 -9.70 -11.03
C LEU A 62 -3.52 -8.34 -11.21
N ASN A 63 -2.21 -8.25 -10.96
CA ASN A 63 -1.48 -6.99 -11.14
C ASN A 63 -1.04 -6.77 -12.60
N GLU A 64 -0.41 -5.63 -12.87
CA GLU A 64 0.05 -5.23 -14.21
C GLU A 64 1.07 -6.19 -14.82
N ASN A 65 1.79 -6.96 -13.99
CA ASN A 65 2.75 -7.97 -14.43
C ASN A 65 2.09 -9.35 -14.68
N GLY A 66 0.76 -9.45 -14.59
CA GLY A 66 0.03 -10.71 -14.72
C GLY A 66 0.21 -11.65 -13.53
N ILE A 67 0.59 -11.15 -12.35
CA ILE A 67 0.79 -11.94 -11.14
C ILE A 67 -0.38 -11.73 -10.17
N LEU A 68 -0.95 -12.84 -9.69
CA LEU A 68 -1.95 -12.82 -8.61
C LEU A 68 -1.30 -12.32 -7.33
N THR A 69 -1.87 -11.24 -6.77
CA THR A 69 -1.37 -10.58 -5.57
C THR A 69 -2.44 -10.62 -4.49
N PRO A 70 -2.11 -10.97 -3.23
CA PRO A 70 -3.06 -10.92 -2.13
C PRO A 70 -3.50 -9.46 -1.84
N PRO A 71 -4.64 -9.26 -1.16
CA PRO A 71 -5.07 -7.92 -0.78
C PRO A 71 -4.06 -7.29 0.18
N SER A 72 -3.69 -6.04 -0.07
CA SER A 72 -2.70 -5.34 0.73
C SER A 72 -2.87 -3.84 0.76
N LEU A 73 -2.22 -3.20 1.74
CA LEU A 73 -1.98 -1.75 1.73
C LEU A 73 -0.52 -1.50 1.42
N ASP A 74 -0.26 -0.66 0.43
CA ASP A 74 1.07 -0.31 -0.03
C ASP A 74 1.49 1.01 0.61
N ILE A 75 2.75 1.06 1.05
CA ILE A 75 3.39 2.20 1.71
C ILE A 75 4.68 2.50 0.97
#